data_AF-A0A971UXV5-F1
#
_entry.id   AF-A0A971UXV5-F1
#
_cell.length_a   1.000
_cell.length_b   1.000
_cell.length_c   1.000
_cell.angle_alpha   90.00
_cell.angle_beta   90.00
_cell.angle_gamma   90.00
#
_symmetry.space_group_name_H-M   'P 1'
#
loop_
_entity.id
_entity.type
_entity.pdbx_description
1 polymer ?
#
loop_
_entity_poly.entity_id
_entity_poly.type
_entity_poly.pdbx_seq_one_letter_code
_entity_poly.pdbx_strand_id
1 'polypeptide(L)'
;MILVVGAIASGKKEYVKSLGYSDSDIADAILDERPVLYNLQDMVFSDPEGSGNLYDALLKKEVVICNEVGSGIIPVDETERKAREATGRLCNRLAQAAERVVRLVCGIPVVIKG
;
A
#
# COMPACT_ATOMS: atom_id res chain seq x y z
N MET A 1 -3.02 -8.96 9.23
CA MET A 1 -2.97 -8.01 8.08
C MET A 1 -2.07 -8.54 6.96
N ILE A 2 -2.52 -8.44 5.71
CA ILE A 2 -1.74 -8.68 4.48
C ILE A 2 -1.32 -7.34 3.85
N LEU A 3 -0.04 -7.17 3.53
CA LEU A 3 0.44 -6.04 2.74
C LEU A 3 0.62 -6.46 1.28
N VAL A 4 -0.01 -5.76 0.35
CA VAL A 4 0.06 -6.01 -1.09
C VAL A 4 0.75 -4.83 -1.79
N VAL A 5 1.89 -5.08 -2.42
CA VAL A 5 2.70 -4.07 -3.10
C VAL A 5 2.93 -4.39 -4.58
N GLY A 6 3.35 -3.40 -5.36
CA GLY A 6 3.68 -3.55 -6.79
C GLY A 6 3.44 -2.28 -7.58
N ALA A 7 3.88 -2.24 -8.83
CA ALA A 7 3.72 -1.07 -9.71
C ALA A 7 2.25 -0.73 -10.01
N ILE A 8 2.01 0.46 -10.57
CA ILE A 8 0.69 0.85 -11.09
C ILE A 8 0.24 -0.20 -12.12
N ALA A 9 -1.05 -0.55 -12.08
CA ALA A 9 -1.66 -1.56 -12.96
C ALA A 9 -1.04 -2.98 -12.88
N SER A 10 -0.34 -3.34 -11.79
CA SER A 10 0.23 -4.69 -11.64
C SER A 10 -0.77 -5.79 -11.26
N GLY A 11 -2.07 -5.49 -11.17
CA GLY A 11 -3.13 -6.47 -10.81
C GLY A 11 -3.38 -6.63 -9.30
N LYS A 12 -2.95 -5.68 -8.47
CA LYS A 12 -3.12 -5.76 -6.99
C LYS A 12 -4.56 -5.85 -6.55
N LYS A 13 -5.45 -5.06 -7.15
CA LYS A 13 -6.87 -5.03 -6.76
C LYS A 13 -7.55 -6.34 -7.14
N GLU A 14 -7.27 -6.87 -8.33
CA GLU A 14 -7.77 -8.15 -8.84
C GLU A 14 -7.26 -9.32 -7.97
N TYR A 15 -5.99 -9.29 -7.56
CA TYR A 15 -5.45 -10.26 -6.62
C TYR A 15 -6.20 -10.25 -5.30
N VAL A 16 -6.44 -9.07 -4.71
CA VAL A 16 -7.19 -8.98 -3.45
C VAL A 16 -8.63 -9.45 -3.63
N LYS A 17 -9.27 -9.17 -4.77
CA LYS A 17 -10.59 -9.74 -5.08
C LYS A 17 -10.59 -11.28 -5.15
N SER A 18 -9.52 -11.88 -5.67
CA SER A 18 -9.38 -13.35 -5.70
C SER A 18 -9.27 -13.99 -4.31
N LEU A 19 -8.96 -13.20 -3.27
CA LEU A 19 -8.95 -13.64 -1.87
C LEU A 19 -10.35 -13.63 -1.23
N GLY A 20 -11.39 -13.20 -1.95
CA GLY A 20 -12.77 -13.17 -1.48
C GLY A 20 -13.34 -11.79 -1.17
N TYR A 21 -12.55 -10.72 -1.30
CA TYR A 21 -13.02 -9.35 -1.12
C TYR A 21 -13.77 -8.83 -2.37
N SER A 22 -14.79 -8.03 -2.17
CA SER A 22 -15.58 -7.37 -3.20
C SER A 22 -15.23 -5.88 -3.32
N ASP A 23 -15.78 -5.18 -4.33
CA ASP A 23 -15.57 -3.72 -4.44
C ASP A 23 -16.15 -2.94 -3.25
N SER A 24 -17.20 -3.43 -2.58
CA SER A 24 -17.75 -2.80 -1.37
C SER A 24 -16.83 -2.92 -0.16
N ASP A 25 -15.87 -3.84 -0.18
CA ASP A 25 -14.91 -4.05 0.91
C ASP A 25 -13.65 -3.19 0.78
N ILE A 26 -13.51 -2.46 -0.34
CA ILE A 26 -12.29 -1.72 -0.69
C ILE A 26 -12.52 -0.23 -0.55
N ALA A 27 -11.83 0.40 0.40
CA ALA A 27 -11.71 1.84 0.51
C ALA A 27 -10.58 2.37 -0.38
N ASP A 28 -10.85 3.41 -1.17
CA ASP A 28 -9.88 4.00 -2.08
C ASP A 28 -9.32 5.30 -1.48
N ALA A 29 -8.05 5.29 -1.10
CA ALA A 29 -7.32 6.41 -0.51
C ALA A 29 -8.06 7.11 0.67
N ILE A 30 -8.84 6.35 1.43
CA ILE A 30 -9.60 6.83 2.59
C ILE A 30 -9.60 5.80 3.71
N LEU A 31 -9.47 6.26 4.95
CA LEU A 31 -9.63 5.43 6.13
C LEU A 31 -11.08 5.45 6.62
N ASP A 32 -11.75 4.31 6.51
CA ASP A 32 -13.06 4.04 7.09
C ASP A 32 -13.12 2.60 7.67
N GLU A 33 -14.30 2.03 7.86
CA GLU A 33 -14.50 0.70 8.43
C GLU A 33 -14.30 -0.46 7.46
N ARG A 34 -14.10 -0.20 6.15
CA ARG A 34 -13.92 -1.28 5.16
C ARG A 34 -12.62 -2.04 5.43
N PRO A 35 -12.57 -3.37 5.24
CA PRO A 35 -11.43 -4.18 5.64
C PRO A 35 -10.19 -3.97 4.75
N VAL A 36 -10.36 -3.49 3.51
CA VAL A 36 -9.27 -3.29 2.56
C VAL A 36 -9.03 -1.80 2.31
N LEU A 37 -7.78 -1.35 2.43
CA LEU A 37 -7.34 -0.05 1.92
C LEU A 37 -6.62 -0.21 0.58
N TYR A 38 -7.05 0.55 -0.43
CA TYR A 38 -6.39 0.72 -1.71
C TYR A 38 -5.77 2.11 -1.82
N ASN A 39 -4.72 2.23 -2.64
CA ASN A 39 -4.01 3.48 -2.91
C ASN A 39 -3.44 4.19 -1.67
N LEU A 40 -2.80 3.44 -0.76
CA LEU A 40 -2.12 4.02 0.40
C LEU A 40 -1.14 5.15 0.02
N GLN A 41 -0.43 5.00 -1.10
CA GLN A 41 0.53 6.02 -1.54
C GLN A 41 -0.13 7.37 -1.80
N ASP A 42 -1.39 7.41 -2.24
CA ASP A 42 -2.07 8.67 -2.56
C ASP A 42 -2.38 9.45 -1.28
N MET A 43 -2.71 8.74 -0.19
CA MET A 43 -2.86 9.32 1.15
C MET A 43 -1.53 9.86 1.71
N VAL A 44 -0.42 9.18 1.41
CA VAL A 44 0.91 9.64 1.83
C VAL A 44 1.37 10.82 0.97
N PHE A 45 1.02 10.87 -0.30
CA PHE A 45 1.38 11.97 -1.20
C PHE A 45 0.61 13.25 -0.87
N SER A 46 -0.62 13.16 -0.35
CA SER A 46 -1.37 14.34 0.09
C SER A 46 -0.85 14.93 1.40
N ASP A 47 -0.28 14.12 2.29
CA ASP A 47 0.36 14.55 3.53
C ASP A 47 1.56 13.66 3.91
N PRO A 48 2.75 13.90 3.34
CA PRO A 48 3.94 13.09 3.62
C PRO A 48 4.38 13.14 5.09
N GLU A 49 4.24 14.30 5.74
CA GLU A 49 4.65 14.50 7.14
C GLU A 49 3.71 13.79 8.10
N GLY A 50 2.41 13.78 7.80
CA GLY A 50 1.39 13.07 8.58
C GLY A 50 1.33 11.55 8.35
N SER A 51 2.08 11.00 7.39
CA SER A 51 2.06 9.57 7.04
C SER A 51 2.29 8.62 8.23
N GLY A 52 3.07 9.05 9.22
CA GLY A 52 3.31 8.30 10.46
C GLY A 52 2.05 8.04 11.28
N ASN A 53 1.05 8.93 11.20
CA ASN A 53 -0.22 8.85 11.93
C ASN A 53 -1.17 7.79 11.33
N LEU A 54 -0.92 7.35 10.09
CA LEU A 54 -1.73 6.32 9.43
C LEU A 54 -1.46 4.93 10.02
N TYR A 55 -0.28 4.70 10.59
CA TYR A 55 0.21 3.37 10.93
C TYR A 55 -0.76 2.54 11.79
N ASP A 56 -1.22 3.08 12.92
CA ASP A 56 -2.10 2.34 13.84
C ASP A 56 -3.47 2.04 13.23
N ALA A 57 -3.97 2.92 12.36
CA ALA A 57 -5.22 2.69 11.64
C ALA A 57 -5.06 1.59 10.58
N LEU A 58 -3.91 1.57 9.89
CA LEU A 58 -3.59 0.56 8.87
C LEU A 58 -3.42 -0.84 9.46
N LEU A 59 -2.88 -0.96 10.67
CA LEU A 59 -2.77 -2.25 11.36
C LEU A 59 -4.13 -2.92 11.65
N LYS A 60 -5.22 -2.14 11.69
CA LYS A 60 -6.57 -2.65 11.88
C LYS A 60 -7.21 -3.15 10.58
N LYS A 61 -6.58 -2.88 9.43
CA LYS A 61 -7.05 -3.37 8.13
C LYS A 61 -6.67 -4.83 7.96
N GLU A 62 -7.53 -5.57 7.26
CA GLU A 62 -7.20 -6.94 6.87
C GLU A 62 -6.18 -6.94 5.73
N VAL A 63 -6.35 -6.03 4.76
CA VAL A 63 -5.45 -5.86 3.62
C VAL A 63 -5.13 -4.39 3.38
N VAL A 64 -3.84 -4.09 3.18
CA VAL A 64 -3.37 -2.77 2.75
C VAL A 64 -2.68 -2.92 1.40
N ILE A 65 -3.11 -2.12 0.41
CA ILE A 65 -2.58 -2.14 -0.94
C ILE A 65 -1.87 -0.83 -1.23
N CYS A 66 -0.60 -0.90 -1.65
CA CYS A 66 0.23 0.25 -1.94
C CYS A 66 1.00 0.10 -3.26
N ASN A 67 1.20 1.19 -3.98
CA ASN A 67 2.11 1.20 -5.12
C ASN A 67 3.58 1.26 -4.68
N GLU A 68 4.45 0.53 -5.37
CA GLU A 68 5.90 0.75 -5.27
C GLU A 68 6.26 2.05 -6.00
N VAL A 69 6.65 3.09 -5.26
CA VAL A 69 6.95 4.44 -5.80
C VAL A 69 8.45 4.83 -5.72
N GLY A 70 9.28 3.99 -5.10
CA GLY A 70 10.69 4.29 -4.81
C GLY A 70 11.72 3.81 -5.85
N SER A 71 11.32 2.96 -6.81
CA SER A 71 12.26 2.24 -7.69
C SER A 71 12.44 2.87 -9.09
N GLY A 72 12.01 4.11 -9.26
CA GLY A 72 12.13 4.86 -10.52
C GLY A 72 13.26 5.89 -10.50
N ILE A 73 13.18 6.86 -11.42
CA ILE A 73 14.08 8.03 -11.44
C ILE A 73 13.82 8.87 -10.18
N ILE A 74 14.90 9.46 -9.64
CA ILE A 74 14.82 10.42 -8.53
C ILE A 74 14.12 11.70 -9.04
N PRO A 75 12.99 12.11 -8.44
CA PRO A 75 12.30 13.30 -8.88
C PRO A 75 13.08 14.59 -8.60
N VAL A 76 12.90 15.56 -9.50
CA VAL A 76 13.46 16.91 -9.37
C VAL A 76 12.78 17.64 -8.22
N ASP A 77 11.45 17.46 -8.11
CA ASP A 77 10.63 18.05 -7.06
C ASP A 77 10.93 17.42 -5.69
N GLU A 78 11.23 18.28 -4.72
CA GLU A 78 11.56 17.85 -3.36
C GLU A 78 10.37 17.24 -2.62
N THR A 79 9.16 17.76 -2.85
CA THR A 79 7.92 17.26 -2.23
C THR A 79 7.64 15.85 -2.71
N GLU A 80 7.81 15.58 -4.00
CA GLU A 80 7.67 14.23 -4.56
C GLU A 80 8.71 13.27 -3.98
N ARG A 81 9.98 13.71 -3.81
CA ARG A 81 11.00 12.90 -3.13
C ARG A 81 10.58 12.54 -1.71
N LYS A 82 10.14 13.53 -0.91
CA LYS A 82 9.67 13.33 0.47
C LYS A 82 8.50 12.35 0.54
N ALA A 83 7.52 12.49 -0.35
CA ALA A 83 6.36 11.61 -0.42
C ALA A 83 6.74 10.14 -0.74
N ARG A 84 7.65 9.94 -1.71
CA ARG A 84 8.17 8.60 -2.06
C ARG A 84 8.94 7.97 -0.90
N GLU A 85 9.78 8.74 -0.22
CA GLU A 85 10.55 8.28 0.93
C GLU A 85 9.66 7.94 2.13
N ALA A 86 8.66 8.78 2.41
CA ALA A 86 7.64 8.54 3.44
C ALA A 86 6.83 7.27 3.14
N THR A 87 6.38 7.09 1.89
CA THR A 87 5.66 5.88 1.46
C THR A 87 6.49 4.63 1.68
N GLY A 88 7.77 4.65 1.29
CA GLY A 88 8.71 3.55 1.50
C GLY A 88 8.92 3.23 2.97
N ARG A 89 9.14 4.25 3.82
CA ARG A 89 9.28 4.08 5.27
C ARG A 89 8.03 3.47 5.92
N LEU A 90 6.84 3.93 5.53
CA LEU A 90 5.58 3.38 6.03
C LEU A 90 5.41 1.92 5.57
N CYS A 91 5.68 1.62 4.30
CA CYS A 91 5.65 0.24 3.78
C CYS A 91 6.62 -0.68 4.52
N ASN A 92 7.82 -0.21 4.88
CA ASN A 92 8.76 -0.99 5.68
C ASN A 92 8.17 -1.37 7.05
N ARG A 93 7.56 -0.39 7.74
CA ARG A 93 6.90 -0.63 9.04
C ARG A 93 5.73 -1.60 8.91
N LEU A 94 4.89 -1.42 7.89
CA LEU A 94 3.76 -2.32 7.61
C LEU A 94 4.24 -3.72 7.27
N ALA A 95 5.28 -3.88 6.46
CA ALA A 95 5.84 -5.18 6.09
C ALA A 95 6.40 -5.92 7.31
N GLN A 96 7.01 -5.21 8.26
CA GLN A 96 7.47 -5.79 9.53
C GLN A 96 6.31 -6.33 10.37
N ALA A 97 5.18 -5.61 10.43
CA ALA A 97 4.01 -6.00 11.20
C ALA A 97 3.06 -6.98 10.47
N ALA A 98 3.09 -7.02 9.13
CA ALA A 98 2.19 -7.85 8.33
C ALA A 98 2.45 -9.34 8.54
N GLU A 99 1.40 -10.15 8.59
CA GLU A 99 1.53 -11.62 8.60
C GLU A 99 2.02 -12.12 7.25
N ARG A 100 1.60 -11.45 6.16
CA ARG A 100 1.97 -11.80 4.80
C ARG A 100 2.27 -10.55 3.99
N VAL A 101 3.32 -10.60 3.17
CA VAL A 101 3.64 -9.53 2.21
C VAL A 101 3.68 -10.15 0.82
N VAL A 102 2.90 -9.58 -0.10
CA VAL A 102 2.76 -10.05 -1.48
C VAL A 102 3.11 -8.93 -2.43
N ARG A 103 4.04 -9.19 -3.36
CA ARG A 103 4.39 -8.30 -4.45
C ARG A 103 3.74 -8.77 -5.74
N LEU A 104 3.05 -7.88 -6.45
CA LEU A 104 2.41 -8.19 -7.72
C LEU A 104 3.27 -7.69 -8.89
N VAL A 105 3.54 -8.59 -9.83
CA VAL A 105 4.23 -8.30 -11.09
C VAL A 105 3.41 -8.88 -12.23
N CYS A 106 2.87 -8.03 -13.11
CA CYS A 106 2.04 -8.45 -14.25
C CYS A 106 0.88 -9.40 -13.86
N GLY A 107 0.22 -9.14 -12.73
CA GLY A 107 -0.85 -9.99 -12.18
C GLY A 107 -0.38 -11.23 -11.42
N ILE A 108 0.92 -11.49 -11.38
CA ILE A 108 1.50 -12.66 -10.72
C ILE A 108 1.85 -12.30 -9.27
N PRO A 109 1.24 -12.95 -8.26
CA PRO A 109 1.57 -12.71 -6.86
C PRO A 109 2.85 -13.44 -6.46
N VAL A 110 3.81 -12.70 -5.91
CA VAL A 110 5.06 -13.21 -5.32
C VAL A 110 5.02 -12.95 -3.82
N VAL A 111 4.94 -14.02 -3.04
CA VAL A 111 4.97 -13.92 -1.57
C VAL A 111 6.40 -13.71 -1.12
N ILE A 112 6.67 -12.57 -0.48
CA ILE A 112 8.01 -12.19 0.00
C ILE A 112 8.14 -12.22 1.53
N LYS A 113 7.02 -12.43 2.23
CA LYS A 113 6.94 -12.75 3.66
C LYS A 113 5.68 -13.60 3.89
N GLY A 114 5.77 -14.65 4.71
CA GLY A 114 4.64 -15.48 5.13
C GLY A 114 5.00 -16.41 6.28
#